data_AF-A0A8T2ZVV2-F1
#
_entry.id   AF-A0A8T2ZVV2-F1
#
_cell.length_a   1.000
_cell.length_b   1.000
_cell.length_c   1.000
_cell.angle_alpha   90.00
_cell.angle_beta   90.00
_cell.angle_gamma   90.00
#
_symmetry.space_group_name_H-M   'P 1'
#
loop_
_entity.id
_entity.type
_entity.pdbx_description
1 polymer ?
#
loop_
_entity_poly.entity_id
_entity_poly.type
_entity_poly.pdbx_seq_one_letter_code
_entity_poly.pdbx_strand_id
1 'polypeptide(L)'
;MKKKMKSRKSPLPMASPPSPSPPKSSILNSNKKKKPIASVAAAAGVLRSPPPPSLDKTLASISDLKELASSRFDDIKSRLIDRSHSEIIKDLEASHSRLHKRFKIQSQTCQQMMDESEKDFKKMTERVTETTEAMKETYTEFMAEAQATASRVCKTTIPELAKSLEKSIGDLQSRFGIPSN
;
A
#
# COMPACT_ATOMS: atom_id res chain seq x y z
N MET A 1 41.22 -41.32 -21.18
CA MET A 1 40.36 -41.23 -22.39
C MET A 1 40.02 -39.77 -22.67
N LYS A 2 40.38 -39.26 -23.85
CA LYS A 2 40.00 -37.92 -24.33
C LYS A 2 38.59 -37.99 -24.92
N LYS A 3 37.71 -37.04 -24.60
CA LYS A 3 36.64 -36.64 -25.53
C LYS A 3 36.40 -35.13 -25.44
N LYS A 4 36.68 -34.48 -26.57
CA LYS A 4 36.52 -33.05 -26.84
C LYS A 4 35.22 -32.86 -27.64
N MET A 5 34.63 -31.68 -27.49
CA MET A 5 33.56 -31.03 -28.30
C MET A 5 32.14 -31.57 -28.04
N LYS A 6 31.12 -30.70 -27.91
CA LYS A 6 30.70 -29.77 -28.95
C LYS A 6 29.90 -28.59 -28.38
N SER A 7 30.38 -27.38 -28.64
CA SER A 7 29.60 -26.14 -28.53
C SER A 7 28.51 -26.12 -29.61
N ARG A 8 27.26 -25.85 -29.22
CA ARG A 8 26.18 -25.44 -30.12
C ARG A 8 25.33 -24.35 -29.44
N LYS A 9 25.66 -23.12 -29.82
CA LYS A 9 24.80 -21.95 -30.09
C LYS A 9 23.49 -21.83 -29.28
N SER A 10 23.49 -20.84 -28.40
CA SER A 10 22.30 -20.18 -27.85
C SER A 10 21.35 -19.72 -28.97
N PRO A 11 20.03 -19.87 -28.81
CA PRO A 11 19.07 -19.11 -29.60
C PRO A 11 19.09 -17.66 -29.14
N LEU A 12 19.15 -16.73 -30.09
CA LEU A 12 19.00 -15.30 -29.85
C LEU A 12 17.61 -15.01 -29.25
N PRO A 13 17.48 -14.02 -28.35
CA PRO A 13 16.20 -13.64 -27.78
C PRO A 13 15.31 -12.95 -28.82
N MET A 14 14.07 -13.43 -28.92
CA MET A 14 12.99 -12.76 -29.66
C MET A 14 12.77 -11.35 -29.10
N ALA A 15 12.61 -10.38 -30.01
CA ALA A 15 12.36 -8.99 -29.68
C ALA A 15 11.12 -8.84 -28.79
N SER A 16 11.29 -8.19 -27.64
CA SER A 16 10.18 -7.79 -26.77
C SER A 16 9.46 -6.58 -27.37
N PRO A 17 8.12 -6.48 -27.24
CA PRO A 17 7.39 -5.26 -27.57
C PRO A 17 7.84 -4.08 -26.69
N PRO A 18 7.73 -2.82 -27.15
CA PRO A 18 8.20 -1.68 -26.40
C PRO A 18 7.43 -1.55 -25.08
N SER A 19 8.17 -1.68 -23.97
CA SER A 19 7.70 -1.36 -22.62
C SER A 19 7.29 0.11 -22.53
N PRO A 20 6.10 0.44 -21.99
CA PRO A 20 5.78 1.80 -21.63
C PRO A 20 6.69 2.24 -20.48
N SER A 21 7.38 3.36 -20.69
CA SER A 21 8.29 3.97 -19.73
C SER A 21 7.64 4.20 -18.36
N PRO A 22 8.40 4.07 -17.25
CA PRO A 22 7.89 4.36 -15.92
C PRO A 22 7.50 5.84 -15.84
N PRO A 23 6.43 6.20 -15.10
CA PRO A 23 6.07 7.60 -14.92
C PRO A 23 7.23 8.33 -14.25
N LYS A 24 7.71 9.37 -14.93
CA LYS A 24 8.68 10.34 -14.43
C LYS A 24 8.19 10.83 -13.07
N SER A 25 8.95 10.56 -12.02
CA SER A 25 8.76 11.16 -10.71
C SER A 25 8.90 12.67 -10.84
N SER A 26 7.76 13.35 -10.87
CA SER A 26 7.68 14.80 -10.89
C SER A 26 8.18 15.34 -9.55
N ILE A 27 9.44 15.79 -9.56
CA ILE A 27 9.90 17.06 -8.99
C ILE A 27 9.12 17.50 -7.73
N LEU A 28 9.59 17.10 -6.55
CA LEU A 28 9.34 17.86 -5.32
C LEU A 28 10.27 19.09 -5.33
N ASN A 29 9.88 20.12 -6.08
CA ASN A 29 10.43 21.46 -5.91
C ASN A 29 9.76 22.11 -4.69
N SER A 30 10.39 22.01 -3.52
CA SER A 30 10.02 22.79 -2.35
C SER A 30 11.15 23.73 -1.93
N ASN A 31 11.58 24.61 -2.84
CA ASN A 31 12.23 25.85 -2.46
C ASN A 31 11.16 26.84 -1.95
N LYS A 32 10.74 26.68 -0.70
CA LYS A 32 10.12 27.75 0.08
C LYS A 32 10.90 27.91 1.38
N LYS A 33 11.85 28.86 1.30
CA LYS A 33 12.35 29.74 2.36
C LYS A 33 12.26 29.14 3.76
N LYS A 34 13.41 28.68 4.27
CA LYS A 34 13.66 28.56 5.72
C LYS A 34 13.29 29.90 6.35
N LYS A 35 12.09 30.00 6.95
CA LYS A 35 11.79 31.05 7.91
C LYS A 35 12.72 30.77 9.11
N PRO A 36 13.41 31.77 9.65
CA PRO A 36 14.18 31.57 10.85
C PRO A 36 13.22 31.06 11.94
N ILE A 37 13.68 30.08 12.70
CA ILE A 37 13.04 29.61 13.92
C ILE A 37 12.94 30.84 14.84
N ALA A 38 11.82 31.54 14.76
CA ALA A 38 11.45 32.60 15.67
C ALA A 38 10.31 32.06 16.53
N SER A 39 10.68 31.25 17.53
CA SER A 39 10.06 31.24 18.85
C SER A 39 10.65 30.13 19.74
N VAL A 40 11.97 30.11 19.92
CA VAL A 40 12.51 29.65 21.23
C VAL A 40 12.54 30.81 22.23
N ALA A 41 12.17 32.01 21.79
CA ALA A 41 12.06 33.22 22.61
C ALA A 41 10.79 33.29 23.49
N ALA A 42 9.96 32.24 23.54
CA ALA A 42 8.84 32.15 24.49
C ALA A 42 9.18 31.29 25.73
N ALA A 43 10.36 30.67 25.79
CA ALA A 43 10.92 30.11 27.02
C ALA A 43 11.86 31.10 27.73
N ALA A 44 11.96 32.34 27.24
CA ALA A 44 12.39 33.49 28.02
C ALA A 44 11.14 34.11 28.67
N GLY A 45 10.41 33.29 29.42
CA GLY A 45 9.38 33.75 30.34
C GLY A 45 10.06 34.50 31.47
N VAL A 46 10.51 35.72 31.16
CA VAL A 46 10.57 36.88 32.03
C VAL A 46 10.62 36.46 33.50
N LEU A 47 11.81 36.00 33.95
CA LEU A 47 12.21 36.20 35.33
C LEU A 47 12.51 37.69 35.50
N ARG A 48 11.55 38.56 35.19
CA ARG A 48 11.55 39.91 35.73
C ARG A 48 11.08 39.71 37.15
N SER A 49 12.06 39.39 38.00
CA SER A 49 11.95 39.64 39.42
C SER A 49 11.37 41.06 39.54
N PRO A 50 10.29 41.26 40.30
CA PRO A 50 9.95 42.60 40.74
C PRO A 50 11.22 43.22 41.36
N PRO A 51 11.46 44.52 41.19
CA PRO A 51 12.51 45.18 41.96
C PRO A 51 12.28 44.86 43.44
N PRO A 52 13.34 44.62 44.23
CA PRO A 52 13.17 44.40 45.66
C PRO A 52 12.36 45.56 46.24
N PRO A 53 11.40 45.31 47.16
CA PRO A 53 10.70 46.39 47.83
C PRO A 53 11.76 47.34 48.39
N SER A 54 11.65 48.63 48.06
CA SER A 54 12.62 49.63 48.51
C SER A 54 12.74 49.55 50.02
N LEU A 55 13.99 49.45 50.47
CA LEU A 55 14.35 49.26 51.87
C LEU A 55 14.31 50.62 52.56
N ASP A 56 13.13 51.25 52.58
CA ASP A 56 12.92 52.57 53.19
C ASP A 56 12.39 52.45 54.63
N LYS A 57 12.32 51.23 55.18
CA LYS A 57 11.92 50.96 56.57
C LYS A 57 13.14 50.55 57.39
N THR A 58 13.53 51.40 58.33
CA THR A 58 14.50 51.09 59.39
C THR A 58 14.07 49.78 60.09
N LEU A 59 14.78 48.68 59.83
CA LEU A 59 14.58 47.41 60.52
C LEU A 59 15.08 47.59 61.96
N ALA A 60 14.18 47.98 62.86
CA ALA A 60 14.54 48.36 64.23
C ALA A 60 14.53 47.16 65.20
N SER A 61 14.01 46.00 64.77
CA SER A 61 13.88 44.79 65.60
C SER A 61 14.19 43.50 64.84
N ILE A 62 14.60 42.46 65.57
CA ILE A 62 14.81 41.08 65.07
C ILE A 62 13.51 40.52 64.46
N SER A 63 12.34 40.93 64.96
CA SER A 63 11.05 40.50 64.43
C SER A 63 10.82 40.96 62.98
N ASP A 64 11.19 42.21 62.66
CA ASP A 64 11.01 42.78 61.31
C ASP A 64 11.87 42.03 60.28
N LEU A 65 13.08 41.61 60.67
CA LEU A 65 13.95 40.80 59.84
C LEU A 65 13.36 39.42 59.58
N LYS A 66 12.77 38.79 60.60
CA LYS A 66 12.09 37.49 60.46
C LYS A 66 10.88 37.59 59.53
N GLU A 67 10.09 38.65 59.66
CA GLU A 67 8.94 38.89 58.77
C GLU A 67 9.40 39.10 57.32
N LEU A 68 10.45 39.91 57.11
CA LEU A 68 11.03 40.13 55.79
C LEU A 68 11.58 38.84 55.18
N ALA A 69 12.27 38.02 55.97
CA ALA A 69 12.81 36.73 55.52
C ALA A 69 11.68 35.74 55.18
N SER A 70 10.63 35.68 56.01
CA SER A 70 9.46 34.83 55.77
C SER A 70 8.72 35.28 54.51
N SER A 71 8.50 36.59 54.35
CA SER A 71 7.86 37.17 53.16
C SER A 71 8.66 36.87 51.89
N ARG A 72 9.99 37.00 51.91
CA ARG A 72 10.84 36.65 50.77
C ARG A 72 10.77 35.16 50.43
N PHE A 73 10.71 34.30 51.45
CA PHE A 73 10.59 32.85 51.24
C PHE A 73 9.24 32.48 50.62
N ASP A 74 8.14 33.00 51.19
CA ASP A 74 6.79 32.77 50.67
C ASP A 74 6.64 33.31 49.24
N ASP A 75 7.31 34.43 48.95
CA ASP A 75 7.34 35.00 47.61
C ASP A 75 8.01 34.08 46.59
N ILE A 76 9.18 33.53 46.94
CA ILE A 76 9.89 32.56 46.10
C ILE A 76 9.03 31.31 45.90
N LYS A 77 8.43 30.79 46.96
CA LYS A 77 7.56 29.62 46.91
C LYS A 77 6.39 29.84 45.95
N SER A 78 5.64 30.93 46.13
CA SER A 78 4.45 31.19 45.32
C SER A 78 4.79 31.61 43.88
N ARG A 79 5.67 32.60 43.69
CA ARG A 79 5.94 33.18 42.37
C ARG A 79 6.84 32.35 41.48
N LEU A 80 7.79 31.63 42.06
CA LEU A 80 8.73 30.81 41.31
C LEU A 80 8.31 29.35 41.30
N ILE A 81 8.13 28.74 42.47
CA ILE A 81 7.94 27.28 42.56
C ILE A 81 6.53 26.89 42.13
N ASP A 82 5.51 27.39 42.83
CA ASP A 82 4.11 26.99 42.59
C ASP A 82 3.66 27.40 41.18
N ARG A 83 4.05 28.60 40.73
CA ARG A 83 3.77 29.06 39.36
C ARG A 83 4.44 28.17 38.31
N SER A 84 5.74 27.89 38.44
CA SER A 84 6.45 27.06 37.45
C SER A 84 5.92 25.64 37.39
N HIS A 85 5.60 25.03 38.55
CA HIS A 85 4.96 23.73 38.60
C HIS A 85 3.59 23.73 37.90
N SER A 86 2.76 24.75 38.15
CA SER A 86 1.48 24.90 37.47
C SER A 86 1.63 25.02 35.96
N GLU A 87 2.62 25.78 35.48
CA GLU A 87 2.90 25.94 34.05
C GLU A 87 3.40 24.64 33.40
N ILE A 88 4.32 23.92 34.06
CA ILE A 88 4.84 22.62 33.58
C ILE A 88 3.70 21.60 33.45
N ILE A 89 2.82 21.51 34.44
CA ILE A 89 1.68 20.58 34.42
C ILE A 89 0.73 20.93 33.26
N LYS A 90 0.40 22.22 33.09
CA LYS A 90 -0.48 22.67 31.99
C LYS A 90 0.10 22.35 30.62
N ASP A 91 1.41 22.55 30.41
CA ASP A 91 2.01 22.21 29.12
C ASP A 91 2.10 20.69 28.92
N LEU A 92 2.36 19.91 29.98
CA LEU A 92 2.34 18.45 29.91
C LEU A 92 0.95 17.94 29.48
N GLU A 93 -0.11 18.41 30.13
CA GLU A 93 -1.50 18.05 29.77
C GLU A 93 -1.86 18.48 28.34
N ALA A 94 -1.44 19.68 27.94
CA ALA A 94 -1.68 20.17 26.59
C ALA A 94 -0.90 19.37 25.55
N SER A 95 0.35 18.98 25.84
CA SER A 95 1.18 18.14 24.98
C SER A 95 0.59 16.74 24.83
N HIS A 96 0.12 16.14 25.93
CA HIS A 96 -0.54 14.84 25.94
C HIS A 96 -1.83 14.89 25.12
N SER A 97 -2.65 15.93 25.29
CA SER A 97 -3.89 16.12 24.52
C SER A 97 -3.63 16.24 23.01
N ARG A 98 -2.59 17.01 22.63
CA ARG A 98 -2.17 17.13 21.22
C ARG A 98 -1.67 15.80 20.66
N LEU A 99 -0.85 15.07 21.42
CA LEU A 99 -0.31 13.79 21.01
C LEU A 99 -1.43 12.74 20.86
N HIS A 100 -2.30 12.63 21.84
CA HIS A 100 -3.45 11.73 21.82
C HIS A 100 -4.35 12.00 20.61
N LYS A 101 -4.63 13.27 20.28
CA LYS A 101 -5.41 13.63 19.09
C LYS A 101 -4.73 13.17 17.80
N ARG A 102 -3.42 13.40 17.65
CA ARG A 102 -2.65 12.95 16.48
C ARG A 102 -2.64 11.42 16.36
N PHE A 103 -2.42 10.73 17.48
CA PHE A 103 -2.44 9.28 17.54
C PHE A 103 -3.79 8.72 17.13
N LYS A 104 -4.90 9.29 17.63
CA LYS A 104 -6.26 8.89 17.26
C LYS A 104 -6.51 9.04 15.75
N ILE A 105 -6.12 10.18 15.17
CA ILE A 105 -6.25 10.41 13.72
C ILE A 105 -5.44 9.37 12.94
N GLN A 106 -4.17 9.17 13.32
CA GLN A 106 -3.30 8.22 12.64
C GLN A 106 -3.83 6.78 12.74
N SER A 107 -4.31 6.37 13.91
CA SER A 107 -4.90 5.05 14.13
C SER A 107 -6.15 4.84 13.27
N GLN A 108 -7.02 5.85 13.18
CA GLN A 108 -8.19 5.80 12.30
C GLN A 108 -7.81 5.72 10.82
N THR A 109 -6.83 6.51 10.37
CA THR A 109 -6.33 6.45 8.99
C THR A 109 -5.71 5.09 8.66
N CYS A 110 -4.96 4.50 9.60
CA CYS A 110 -4.40 3.17 9.43
C CYS A 110 -5.49 2.11 9.33
N GLN A 111 -6.53 2.17 10.18
CA GLN A 111 -7.67 1.26 10.11
C GLN A 111 -8.39 1.37 8.76
N GLN A 112 -8.71 2.59 8.32
CA GLN A 112 -9.38 2.82 7.05
C GLN A 112 -8.57 2.27 5.86
N MET A 113 -7.24 2.47 5.87
CA MET A 113 -6.36 1.95 4.83
C MET A 113 -6.36 0.41 4.80
N MET A 114 -6.38 -0.24 5.97
CA MET A 114 -6.48 -1.70 6.05
C MET A 114 -7.81 -2.20 5.49
N ASP A 115 -8.92 -1.57 5.89
CA ASP A 115 -10.26 -1.95 5.44
C ASP A 115 -10.42 -1.79 3.90
N GLU A 116 -9.90 -0.68 3.34
CA GLU A 116 -9.90 -0.44 1.90
C GLU A 116 -9.02 -1.47 1.15
N SER A 117 -7.83 -1.77 1.67
CA SER A 117 -6.94 -2.77 1.07
C SER A 117 -7.53 -4.18 1.12
N GLU A 118 -8.21 -4.55 2.21
CA GLU A 118 -8.88 -5.85 2.34
C GLU A 118 -10.02 -5.97 1.34
N LYS A 119 -10.83 -4.92 1.21
CA LYS A 119 -11.92 -4.87 0.23
C LYS A 119 -11.40 -5.01 -1.20
N ASP A 120 -10.34 -4.30 -1.57
CA ASP A 120 -9.75 -4.36 -2.90
C ASP A 120 -9.11 -5.72 -3.18
N PHE A 121 -8.43 -6.30 -2.19
CA PHE A 121 -7.88 -7.64 -2.29
C PHE A 121 -8.98 -8.68 -2.51
N LYS A 122 -10.06 -8.62 -1.73
CA LYS A 122 -11.21 -9.52 -1.89
C LYS A 122 -11.81 -9.43 -3.28
N LYS A 123 -12.07 -8.22 -3.77
CA LYS A 123 -12.59 -7.98 -5.13
C LYS A 123 -11.66 -8.48 -6.22
N MET A 124 -10.35 -8.33 -6.03
CA MET A 124 -9.36 -8.86 -6.97
C MET A 124 -9.37 -10.39 -6.99
N THR A 125 -9.36 -11.02 -5.82
CA THR A 125 -9.41 -12.48 -5.70
C THR A 125 -10.68 -13.05 -6.30
N GLU A 126 -11.85 -12.47 -6.02
CA GLU A 126 -13.14 -12.89 -6.62
C GLU A 126 -13.06 -12.87 -8.15
N ARG A 127 -12.60 -11.78 -8.76
CA ARG A 127 -12.45 -11.69 -10.22
C ARG A 127 -11.46 -12.72 -10.80
N VAL A 128 -10.35 -12.97 -10.12
CA VAL A 128 -9.36 -13.97 -10.57
C VAL A 128 -9.96 -15.37 -10.51
N THR A 129 -10.67 -15.70 -9.44
CA THR A 129 -11.38 -16.97 -9.29
C THR A 129 -12.43 -17.14 -10.39
N GLU A 130 -13.32 -16.17 -10.56
CA GLU A 130 -14.36 -16.19 -11.61
C GLU A 130 -13.76 -16.37 -13.01
N THR A 131 -12.71 -15.62 -13.34
CA THR A 131 -12.04 -15.72 -14.65
C THR A 131 -11.40 -17.09 -14.84
N THR A 132 -10.81 -17.65 -13.79
CA THR A 132 -10.15 -18.97 -13.84
C THR A 132 -11.18 -20.08 -14.02
N GLU A 133 -12.31 -19.98 -13.32
CA GLU A 133 -13.42 -20.94 -13.43
C GLU A 133 -14.05 -20.88 -14.82
N ALA A 134 -14.35 -19.70 -15.34
CA ALA A 134 -14.89 -19.51 -16.69
C ALA A 134 -13.94 -20.05 -17.77
N MET A 135 -12.63 -19.82 -17.64
CA MET A 135 -11.63 -20.34 -18.56
C MET A 135 -11.56 -21.87 -18.51
N LYS A 136 -11.65 -22.46 -17.32
CA LYS A 136 -11.68 -23.92 -17.14
C LYS A 136 -12.93 -24.53 -17.77
N GLU A 137 -14.10 -23.93 -17.54
CA GLU A 137 -15.37 -24.38 -18.11
C GLU A 137 -15.34 -24.31 -19.64
N THR A 138 -14.94 -23.17 -20.20
CA THR A 138 -14.81 -22.99 -21.66
C THR A 138 -13.84 -23.99 -22.28
N TYR A 139 -12.71 -24.27 -21.61
CA TYR A 139 -11.76 -25.27 -22.09
C TYR A 139 -12.37 -26.68 -22.08
N THR A 140 -13.11 -27.05 -21.03
CA THR A 140 -13.77 -28.35 -20.98
C THR A 140 -14.84 -28.51 -22.06
N GLU A 141 -15.62 -27.47 -22.34
CA GLU A 141 -16.61 -27.46 -23.42
C GLU A 141 -15.93 -27.61 -24.79
N PHE A 142 -14.87 -26.82 -25.04
CA PHE A 142 -14.08 -26.92 -26.27
C PHE A 142 -13.54 -28.34 -26.50
N MET A 143 -12.98 -28.97 -25.47
CA MET A 143 -12.45 -30.33 -25.58
C MET A 143 -13.55 -31.35 -25.85
N ALA A 144 -14.73 -31.19 -25.24
CA ALA A 144 -15.88 -32.05 -25.50
C ALA A 144 -16.39 -31.90 -26.94
N GLU A 145 -16.49 -30.67 -27.46
CA GLU A 145 -16.89 -30.40 -28.84
C GLU A 145 -15.88 -30.96 -29.86
N ALA A 146 -14.58 -30.78 -29.60
CA ALA A 146 -13.52 -31.33 -30.43
C ALA A 146 -13.59 -32.86 -30.49
N GLN A 147 -13.81 -33.51 -29.35
CA GLN A 147 -13.98 -34.96 -29.28
C GLN A 147 -15.24 -35.42 -30.01
N ALA A 148 -16.38 -34.74 -29.80
CA ALA A 148 -17.64 -35.06 -30.47
C ALA A 148 -17.51 -34.93 -32.00
N THR A 149 -16.86 -33.86 -32.47
CA THR A 149 -16.59 -33.61 -33.89
C THR A 149 -15.68 -34.69 -34.48
N ALA A 150 -14.57 -35.01 -33.82
CA ALA A 150 -13.66 -36.07 -34.26
C ALA A 150 -14.37 -37.43 -34.31
N SER A 151 -15.16 -37.76 -33.28
CA SER A 151 -15.93 -38.99 -33.23
C SER A 151 -16.95 -39.07 -34.37
N ARG A 152 -17.66 -37.97 -34.67
CA ARG A 152 -18.60 -37.91 -35.80
C ARG A 152 -17.89 -38.15 -37.13
N VAL A 153 -16.78 -37.47 -37.38
CA VAL A 153 -16.00 -37.66 -38.61
C VAL A 153 -15.58 -39.13 -38.78
N CYS A 154 -15.00 -39.72 -37.74
CA CYS A 154 -14.47 -41.08 -37.80
C CYS A 154 -15.56 -42.15 -37.89
N LYS A 155 -16.68 -41.99 -37.16
CA LYS A 155 -17.71 -43.03 -37.05
C LYS A 155 -18.84 -42.92 -38.06
N THR A 156 -19.14 -41.72 -38.54
CA THR A 156 -20.29 -41.49 -39.44
C THR A 156 -19.82 -41.00 -40.81
N THR A 157 -19.13 -39.86 -40.86
CA THR A 157 -18.82 -39.19 -42.14
C THR A 157 -17.92 -40.03 -43.04
N ILE A 158 -16.83 -40.61 -42.50
CA ILE A 158 -15.91 -41.43 -43.30
C ILE A 158 -16.61 -42.70 -43.82
N PRO A 159 -17.30 -43.53 -42.99
CA PRO A 159 -18.01 -44.70 -43.49
C PRO A 159 -19.12 -44.40 -44.50
N GLU A 160 -19.89 -43.33 -44.32
CA GLU A 160 -20.93 -42.93 -45.27
C GLU A 160 -20.33 -42.53 -46.62
N LEU A 161 -19.22 -41.78 -46.60
CA LEU A 161 -18.51 -41.40 -47.82
C LEU A 161 -17.94 -42.64 -48.53
N ALA A 162 -17.33 -43.57 -47.79
CA ALA A 162 -16.80 -44.82 -48.32
C ALA A 162 -17.90 -45.65 -48.99
N LYS A 163 -19.04 -45.84 -48.31
CA LYS A 163 -20.20 -46.56 -48.86
C LYS A 163 -20.76 -45.89 -50.11
N SER A 164 -20.83 -44.56 -50.13
CA SER A 164 -21.27 -43.80 -51.32
C SER A 164 -20.31 -43.97 -52.49
N LEU A 165 -19.00 -43.97 -52.23
CA LEU A 165 -17.98 -44.17 -53.25
C LEU A 165 -18.07 -45.58 -53.86
N GLU A 166 -18.16 -46.61 -53.02
CA GLU A 166 -18.34 -48.01 -53.45
C GLU A 166 -19.58 -48.16 -54.35
N LYS A 167 -20.71 -47.56 -53.95
CA LYS A 167 -21.92 -47.53 -54.77
C LYS A 167 -21.68 -46.89 -56.13
N SER A 168 -21.05 -45.72 -56.17
CA SER A 168 -20.79 -45.01 -57.43
C SER A 168 -19.83 -45.78 -58.35
N ILE A 169 -18.88 -46.55 -57.80
CA ILE A 169 -18.01 -47.44 -58.57
C ILE A 169 -18.83 -48.58 -59.18
N GLY A 170 -19.69 -49.23 -58.38
CA GLY A 170 -20.57 -50.30 -58.86
C GLY A 170 -21.50 -49.83 -59.99
N ASP A 171 -22.11 -48.65 -59.82
CA ASP A 171 -22.98 -48.04 -60.84
C ASP A 171 -22.22 -47.78 -62.16
N LEU A 172 -20.94 -47.37 -62.09
CA LEU A 172 -20.09 -47.16 -63.26
C LEU A 172 -19.73 -48.48 -63.94
N GLN A 173 -19.29 -49.48 -63.17
CA GLN A 173 -18.94 -50.81 -63.70
C GLN A 173 -20.13 -51.46 -64.42
N SER A 174 -21.33 -51.35 -63.83
CA SER A 174 -22.58 -51.85 -64.43
C SER A 174 -22.85 -51.22 -65.81
N ARG A 175 -22.63 -49.91 -65.97
CA ARG A 175 -22.80 -49.21 -67.26
C ARG A 175 -21.85 -49.68 -68.35
N PHE A 176 -20.67 -50.18 -67.99
CA PHE A 176 -19.65 -50.66 -68.93
C PHE A 176 -19.60 -52.18 -69.06
N GLY A 177 -20.53 -52.92 -68.44
CA GLY A 177 -20.57 -54.39 -68.51
C GLY A 177 -19.39 -55.07 -67.80
N ILE A 178 -18.73 -54.37 -66.87
CA ILE A 178 -17.63 -54.92 -66.08
C ILE A 178 -18.24 -55.69 -64.90
N PRO A 179 -17.96 -56.99 -64.72
CA PRO A 179 -18.47 -57.73 -63.58
C PRO A 179 -17.91 -57.17 -62.27
N SER A 180 -18.76 -57.02 -61.26
CA SER A 180 -18.34 -56.64 -59.91
C SER A 180 -17.52 -57.79 -59.32
N ASN A 181 -16.33 -57.47 -58.80
CA ASN A 181 -15.55 -58.39 -57.96
C ASN A 181 -16.18 -58.52 -56.57
#